data_AF-A0A1W9H0A0-F1
#
_entry.id   AF-A0A1W9H0A0-F1
#
_cell.length_a   1.000
_cell.length_b   1.000
_cell.length_c   1.000
_cell.angle_alpha   90.00
_cell.angle_beta   90.00
_cell.angle_gamma   90.00
#
_symmetry.space_group_name_H-M   'P 1'
#
loop_
_entity.id
_entity.type
_entity.pdbx_description
1 polymer ?
#
loop_
_entity_poly.entity_id
_entity_poly.type
_entity_poly.pdbx_seq_one_letter_code
_entity_poly.pdbx_strand_id
1 'polypeptide(L)'
;MGMPDGQTVTRAISTISQSDPLIKLLQQVRLGRMQATDAGLRAVTESWLGIYEQTLSLDGFTRFDLRRLNPAPRLSVLTQAGVLSDEHPGLISLRASYERALSRATGE
;
A
#
# COMPACT_ATOMS: atom_id res chain seq x y z
N MET A 1 -18.62 25.49 5.18
CA MET A 1 -17.32 24.82 4.98
C MET A 1 -17.45 23.41 5.55
N GLY A 2 -18.02 22.47 4.77
CA GLY A 2 -18.20 21.11 5.24
C GLY A 2 -16.84 20.43 5.18
N MET A 3 -16.29 20.02 6.33
CA MET A 3 -15.06 19.25 6.38
C MET A 3 -15.33 17.92 5.66
N PRO A 4 -14.71 17.65 4.49
CA PRO A 4 -14.57 16.27 4.07
C PRO A 4 -13.41 15.67 4.90
N ASP A 5 -12.95 14.47 4.58
CA ASP A 5 -11.55 14.07 4.81
C ASP A 5 -11.11 13.38 6.10
N GLY A 6 -11.90 13.29 7.18
CA GLY A 6 -11.55 12.37 8.29
C GLY A 6 -11.97 10.91 8.06
N GLN A 7 -13.16 10.72 7.48
CA GLN A 7 -13.77 9.40 7.33
C GLN A 7 -13.26 8.65 6.09
N THR A 8 -12.95 9.39 5.01
CA THR A 8 -12.40 8.83 3.77
C THR A 8 -11.01 8.22 4.01
N VAL A 9 -10.11 8.93 4.69
CA VAL A 9 -8.79 8.39 5.06
C VAL A 9 -8.91 7.19 5.98
N THR A 10 -9.83 7.22 6.96
CA THR A 10 -10.00 6.12 7.91
C THR A 10 -10.51 4.86 7.21
N ARG A 11 -11.45 5.01 6.26
CA ARG A 11 -11.91 3.89 5.41
C ARG A 11 -10.79 3.39 4.51
N ALA A 12 -10.04 4.27 3.85
CA ALA A 12 -8.90 3.93 3.02
C ALA A 12 -7.85 3.11 3.79
N ILE A 13 -7.45 3.59 4.98
CA ILE A 13 -6.52 2.87 5.87
C ILE A 13 -7.08 1.49 6.22
N SER A 14 -8.37 1.41 6.55
CA SER A 14 -9.02 0.15 6.94
C SER A 14 -9.02 -0.85 5.77
N THR A 15 -9.41 -0.42 4.57
CA THR A 15 -9.41 -1.24 3.35
C THR A 15 -8.00 -1.75 3.01
N ILE A 16 -7.00 -0.87 3.01
CA ILE A 16 -5.60 -1.26 2.74
C ILE A 16 -5.10 -2.25 3.80
N SER A 17 -5.43 -2.02 5.07
CA SER A 17 -4.96 -2.84 6.19
C SER A 17 -5.63 -4.22 6.22
N GLN A 18 -6.89 -4.33 5.79
CA GLN A 18 -7.60 -5.60 5.70
C GLN A 18 -6.99 -6.53 4.65
N SER A 19 -6.49 -5.97 3.55
CA SER A 19 -5.81 -6.72 2.49
C SER A 19 -4.30 -6.80 2.65
N ASP A 20 -3.76 -6.33 3.79
CA ASP A 20 -2.31 -6.19 3.99
C ASP A 20 -1.62 -7.56 4.14
N PRO A 21 -0.70 -7.93 3.22
CA PRO A 21 -0.02 -9.22 3.25
C PRO A 21 0.94 -9.35 4.45
N LEU A 22 1.35 -8.25 5.09
CA LEU A 22 2.32 -8.26 6.19
C LEU A 22 1.73 -8.85 7.47
N ILE A 23 0.43 -8.68 7.71
CA ILE A 23 -0.18 -9.09 8.98
C ILE A 23 -0.27 -10.61 9.10
N LYS A 24 -0.59 -11.32 8.01
CA LYS A 24 -0.78 -12.79 8.04
C LYS A 24 0.31 -13.56 7.31
N LEU A 25 0.68 -13.14 6.11
CA LEU A 25 1.48 -13.96 5.22
C LEU A 25 2.97 -13.76 5.46
N LEU A 26 3.40 -12.52 5.72
CA LEU A 26 4.80 -12.27 6.09
C LEU A 26 5.19 -13.04 7.36
N GLN A 27 4.28 -13.19 8.33
CA GLN A 27 4.54 -14.02 9.50
C GLN A 27 4.81 -15.49 9.10
N GLN A 28 4.08 -16.04 8.14
CA GLN A 28 4.34 -17.41 7.64
C GLN A 28 5.67 -17.52 6.91
N VAL A 29 6.05 -16.49 6.13
CA VAL A 29 7.37 -16.42 5.46
C VAL A 29 8.49 -16.40 6.48
N ARG A 30 8.38 -15.55 7.52
CA ARG A 30 9.38 -15.44 8.59
C ARG A 30 9.51 -16.73 9.41
N LEU A 31 8.43 -17.49 9.56
CA LEU A 31 8.42 -18.79 10.24
C LEU A 31 8.91 -19.94 9.34
N GLY A 32 9.27 -19.67 8.07
CA GLY A 32 9.69 -20.69 7.11
C GLY A 32 8.56 -21.61 6.64
N ARG A 33 7.30 -21.26 6.93
CA ARG A 33 6.10 -22.04 6.56
C ARG A 33 5.60 -21.73 5.15
N MET A 34 6.06 -20.63 4.57
CA MET A 34 5.71 -20.17 3.24
C MET A 34 6.96 -19.60 2.56
N GLN A 35 7.13 -19.85 1.26
CA GLN A 35 8.23 -19.23 0.51
C GLN A 35 7.84 -17.80 0.12
N ALA A 36 8.82 -16.88 0.10
CA ALA A 36 8.58 -15.52 -0.36
C ALA A 36 8.15 -15.46 -1.85
N THR A 37 8.54 -16.47 -2.62
CA THR A 37 8.20 -16.67 -4.03
C THR A 37 6.92 -17.49 -4.25
N ASP A 38 6.20 -17.83 -3.19
CA ASP A 38 4.98 -18.63 -3.29
C ASP A 38 3.93 -17.90 -4.14
N ALA A 39 3.28 -18.63 -5.05
CA ALA A 39 2.32 -18.07 -6.00
C ALA A 39 1.11 -17.44 -5.28
N GLY A 40 0.69 -18.00 -4.15
CA GLY A 40 -0.39 -17.45 -3.33
C GLY A 40 0.00 -16.12 -2.68
N LEU A 41 1.23 -16.03 -2.16
CA LEU A 41 1.76 -14.78 -1.60
C LEU A 41 1.87 -13.69 -2.67
N ARG A 42 2.37 -14.09 -3.85
CA ARG A 42 2.49 -13.18 -4.99
C ARG A 42 1.13 -12.65 -5.41
N ALA A 43 0.13 -13.52 -5.57
CA ALA A 43 -1.23 -13.11 -5.94
C ALA A 43 -1.85 -12.14 -4.92
N VAL A 44 -1.67 -12.39 -3.62
CA VAL A 44 -2.16 -11.48 -2.58
C VAL A 44 -1.41 -10.15 -2.61
N THR A 45 -0.10 -10.17 -2.82
CA THR A 45 0.72 -8.96 -2.91
C THR A 45 0.32 -8.12 -4.12
N GLU A 46 0.12 -8.73 -5.29
CA GLU A 46 -0.34 -8.02 -6.49
C GLU A 46 -1.73 -7.40 -6.29
N SER A 47 -2.66 -8.16 -5.68
CA SER A 47 -4.00 -7.65 -5.35
C SER A 47 -3.94 -6.47 -4.38
N TRP A 48 -3.09 -6.56 -3.36
CA TRP A 48 -2.85 -5.48 -2.40
C TRP A 48 -2.29 -4.22 -3.08
N LEU A 49 -1.30 -4.36 -3.97
CA LEU A 49 -0.77 -3.24 -4.76
C LEU A 49 -1.88 -2.55 -5.57
N GLY A 50 -2.73 -3.32 -6.25
CA GLY A 50 -3.85 -2.78 -7.03
C GLY A 50 -4.93 -2.10 -6.19
N ILE A 51 -5.24 -2.62 -5.00
CA ILE A 51 -6.15 -1.96 -4.04
C ILE A 51 -5.54 -0.64 -3.54
N TYR A 52 -4.24 -0.62 -3.27
CA TYR A 52 -3.54 0.57 -2.81
C TYR A 52 -3.54 1.66 -3.88
N GLU A 53 -3.23 1.31 -5.14
CA GLU A 53 -3.25 2.26 -6.25
C GLU A 53 -4.66 2.83 -6.48
N GLN A 54 -5.69 1.99 -6.47
CA GLN A 54 -7.08 2.46 -6.57
C GLN A 54 -7.44 3.40 -5.43
N THR A 55 -7.03 3.06 -4.21
CA THR A 55 -7.26 3.91 -3.04
C THR A 55 -6.57 5.25 -3.20
N LEU A 56 -5.30 5.26 -3.61
CA LEU A 56 -4.56 6.49 -3.88
C LEU A 56 -5.08 7.27 -5.08
N SER A 57 -5.83 6.65 -5.98
CA SER A 57 -6.46 7.36 -7.10
C SER A 57 -7.65 8.20 -6.67
N LEU A 58 -8.29 7.88 -5.53
CA LEU A 58 -9.44 8.65 -5.02
C LEU A 58 -9.03 10.10 -4.73
N ASP A 59 -9.89 11.05 -5.10
CA ASP A 59 -9.70 12.46 -4.79
C ASP A 59 -10.14 12.79 -3.35
N GLY A 60 -9.71 13.95 -2.86
CA GLY A 60 -10.06 14.47 -1.53
C GLY A 60 -8.98 14.32 -0.47
N PHE A 61 -7.96 13.48 -0.67
CA PHE A 61 -6.90 13.38 0.33
C PHE A 61 -6.07 14.66 0.47
N THR A 62 -5.91 15.11 1.71
CA THR A 62 -4.94 16.13 2.07
C THR A 62 -3.52 15.56 2.05
N ARG A 63 -2.51 16.43 2.11
CA ARG A 63 -1.12 15.97 2.27
C ARG A 63 -0.92 15.20 3.57
N PHE A 64 -1.62 15.58 4.64
CA PHE A 64 -1.60 14.88 5.92
C PHE A 64 -2.15 13.46 5.80
N ASP A 65 -3.28 13.28 5.10
CA ASP A 65 -3.87 11.96 4.86
C ASP A 65 -2.94 11.06 4.04
N LEU A 66 -2.35 11.61 2.98
CA LEU A 66 -1.40 10.88 2.15
C LEU A 66 -0.17 10.43 2.94
N ARG A 67 0.38 11.27 3.82
CA ARG A 67 1.49 10.86 4.70
C ARG A 67 1.15 9.63 5.55
N ARG A 68 -0.11 9.50 5.99
CA ARG A 68 -0.61 8.34 6.74
C ARG A 68 -0.81 7.12 5.84
N LEU A 69 -1.16 7.36 4.58
CA LEU A 69 -1.24 6.38 3.49
C LEU A 69 0.09 6.22 2.74
N ASN A 70 1.23 6.44 3.41
CA ASN A 70 2.53 6.23 2.78
C ASN A 70 2.78 4.71 2.56
N PRO A 71 2.96 4.24 1.31
CA PRO A 71 3.23 2.83 1.04
C PRO A 71 4.69 2.42 1.31
N ALA A 72 5.62 3.38 1.38
CA ALA A 72 7.06 3.12 1.49
C ALA A 72 7.48 2.14 2.62
N PRO A 73 7.01 2.29 3.87
CA PRO A 73 7.41 1.36 4.94
C PRO A 73 6.95 -0.08 4.65
N ARG A 74 5.75 -0.25 4.07
CA ARG A 74 5.19 -1.56 3.76
C ARG A 74 5.91 -2.22 2.58
N LEU A 75 6.15 -1.44 1.52
CA LEU A 75 6.93 -1.88 0.36
C LEU A 75 8.33 -2.31 0.76
N SER A 76 9.01 -1.54 1.61
CA SER A 76 10.35 -1.88 2.10
C SER A 76 10.38 -3.24 2.83
N VAL A 77 9.36 -3.56 3.62
CA VAL A 77 9.28 -4.86 4.30
C VAL A 77 9.03 -6.00 3.31
N LEU A 78 8.16 -5.80 2.32
CA LEU A 78 7.92 -6.79 1.26
C LEU A 78 9.19 -7.06 0.42
N THR A 79 9.96 -6.03 0.11
CA THR A 79 11.23 -6.16 -0.60
C THR A 79 12.29 -6.86 0.24
N GLN A 80 12.44 -6.47 1.51
CA GLN A 80 13.39 -7.12 2.44
C GLN A 80 13.06 -8.61 2.68
N ALA A 81 11.78 -8.96 2.64
CA ALA A 81 11.32 -10.33 2.78
C ALA A 81 11.49 -11.17 1.48
N GLY A 82 11.94 -10.55 0.38
CA GLY A 82 12.08 -11.19 -0.92
C GLY A 82 10.76 -11.48 -1.63
N VAL A 83 9.66 -10.88 -1.17
CA VAL A 83 8.33 -11.05 -1.78
C VAL A 83 8.21 -10.19 -3.04
N LEU A 84 8.78 -9.00 -3.01
CA LEU A 84 8.88 -8.09 -4.14
C LEU A 84 10.34 -7.81 -4.47
N SER A 85 10.66 -7.72 -5.76
CA SER A 85 11.94 -7.15 -6.21
C SER A 85 11.83 -5.62 -6.28
N ASP A 86 12.97 -4.92 -6.18
CA ASP A 86 13.02 -3.46 -6.34
C ASP A 86 12.56 -3.02 -7.75
N GLU A 87 12.82 -3.86 -8.75
CA GLU A 87 12.43 -3.67 -10.15
C GLU A 87 10.98 -4.09 -10.46
N HIS A 88 10.19 -4.47 -9.44
CA HIS A 88 8.84 -4.97 -9.68
C HIS A 88 7.93 -3.85 -10.22
N PRO A 89 7.26 -4.02 -11.37
CA PRO A 89 6.43 -2.98 -11.98
C PRO A 89 5.32 -2.45 -11.05
N GLY A 90 4.70 -3.30 -10.23
CA GLY A 90 3.68 -2.89 -9.27
C GLY A 90 4.24 -2.00 -8.15
N LEU A 91 5.48 -2.25 -7.72
CA LEU A 91 6.17 -1.41 -6.73
C LEU A 91 6.47 -0.03 -7.32
N ILE A 92 7.01 0.00 -8.54
CA ILE A 92 7.34 1.24 -9.26
C ILE A 92 6.07 2.06 -9.53
N SER A 93 5.01 1.41 -10.01
CA SER A 93 3.72 2.06 -10.28
C SER A 93 3.13 2.66 -9.02
N LEU A 94 3.06 1.89 -7.92
CA LEU A 94 2.50 2.37 -6.67
C LEU A 94 3.28 3.58 -6.09
N ARG A 95 4.62 3.55 -6.18
CA ARG A 95 5.45 4.71 -5.78
C ARG A 95 5.12 5.93 -6.63
N ALA A 96 5.03 5.78 -7.95
CA ALA A 96 4.69 6.89 -8.84
C ALA A 96 3.27 7.42 -8.58
N SER A 97 2.30 6.54 -8.35
CA SER A 97 0.91 6.89 -8.00
C SER A 97 0.84 7.68 -6.69
N TYR A 98 1.61 7.29 -5.68
CA TYR A 98 1.72 8.04 -4.42
C TYR A 98 2.33 9.44 -4.62
N GLU A 99 3.43 9.54 -5.34
CA GLU A 99 4.09 10.84 -5.61
C GLU A 99 3.16 11.78 -6.40
N ARG A 100 2.42 11.25 -7.38
CA ARG A 100 1.38 12.00 -8.10
C ARG A 100 0.27 12.45 -7.17
N ALA A 101 -0.20 11.56 -6.30
CA ALA A 101 -1.23 11.89 -5.31
C ALA A 101 -0.77 13.00 -4.37
N LEU A 102 0.49 12.98 -3.94
CA LEU A 102 1.08 14.01 -3.09
C LEU A 102 1.25 15.35 -3.82
N SER A 103 1.65 15.31 -5.09
CA SER A 103 1.80 16.51 -5.92
C SER A 103 0.47 17.18 -6.23
N ARG A 104 -0.63 16.43 -6.41
CA ARG A 104 -1.98 17.00 -6.62
C ARG A 104 -2.62 17.50 -5.32
N ALA A 105 -2.26 16.92 -4.18
CA ALA A 105 -2.79 17.33 -2.89
C ALA A 105 -2.33 18.75 -2.55
N THR A 106 -3.31 19.64 -2.41
CA THR A 106 -3.10 21.04 -2.05
C THR A 106 -3.65 21.26 -0.65
N GLY A 107 -2.82 21.68 0.31
CA GLY A 107 -3.20 21.95 1.69
C GLY A 107 -2.55 21.03 2.73
N GLU A 108 -2.28 21.60 3.91
CA GLU A 108 -1.87 20.88 5.14
C GLU A 108 -3.06 20.16 5.79
#